data_AF-A0AA39VA33-F1
#
_entry.id   AF-A0AA39VA33-F1
#
_cell.length_a   1.000
_cell.length_b   1.000
_cell.length_c   1.000
_cell.angle_alpha   90.00
_cell.angle_beta   90.00
_cell.angle_gamma   90.00
#
_symmetry.space_group_name_H-M   'P 1'
#
loop_
_entity.id
_entity.type
_entity.pdbx_description
1 polymer ?
#
loop_
_entity_poly.entity_id
_entity_poly.type
_entity_poly.pdbx_seq_one_letter_code
_entity_poly.pdbx_strand_id
1 'polypeptide(L)'
;MAKEFVPPSIANGHNNFNLNLGYFGVMGLAITGDGFIARDIGFHNTAGPQGEQALALNIASDHSVLFRCSIAGYQDTLYALALRQFYRECDIYGTLDFIFGNAAAVFQNCNLAICCRHGSGYNAIFLRTKA
;
A
#
# COMPACT_ATOMS: atom_id res chain seq x y z
N MET A 1 -2.93 -19.83 -18.65
CA MET A 1 -4.21 -19.44 -18.01
C MET A 1 -3.83 -18.56 -16.83
N ALA A 2 -3.85 -17.24 -17.01
CA ALA A 2 -3.39 -16.28 -16.00
C ALA A 2 -4.45 -16.16 -14.89
N LYS A 3 -4.06 -16.49 -13.65
CA LYS A 3 -4.84 -16.09 -12.48
C LYS A 3 -4.55 -14.61 -12.26
N GLU A 4 -5.57 -13.79 -12.44
CA GLU A 4 -5.61 -12.39 -11.99
C GLU A 4 -5.13 -12.34 -10.53
N PHE A 5 -4.16 -11.47 -10.23
CA PHE A 5 -3.79 -11.24 -8.84
C PHE A 5 -4.94 -10.48 -8.18
N VAL A 6 -5.80 -11.24 -7.50
CA VAL A 6 -6.80 -10.69 -6.57
C VAL A 6 -6.06 -10.60 -5.23
N PRO A 7 -5.83 -9.39 -4.67
CA PRO A 7 -5.22 -9.28 -3.36
C PRO A 7 -6.03 -10.13 -2.37
N PRO A 8 -5.39 -10.98 -1.56
CA PRO A 8 -6.09 -11.91 -0.69
C PRO A 8 -6.70 -11.16 0.50
N SER A 9 -7.74 -10.36 0.25
CA SER A 9 -8.75 -9.89 1.21
C SER A 9 -9.80 -8.97 0.55
N ILE A 10 -10.42 -9.38 -0.56
CA ILE A 10 -11.85 -9.06 -0.75
C ILE A 10 -12.70 -9.83 0.29
N ALA A 11 -12.13 -10.86 0.94
CA ALA A 11 -12.83 -11.79 1.83
C ALA A 11 -12.81 -11.46 3.34
N ASN A 12 -12.01 -10.52 3.82
CA ASN A 12 -11.90 -10.23 5.26
C ASN A 12 -12.74 -9.01 5.67
N GLY A 13 -14.06 -9.01 5.44
CA GLY A 13 -15.02 -8.10 6.12
C GLY A 13 -14.76 -6.58 6.13
N HIS A 14 -13.77 -6.07 5.39
CA HIS A 14 -13.38 -4.66 5.38
C HIS A 14 -14.21 -3.88 4.38
N ASN A 15 -14.54 -2.63 4.71
CA ASN A 15 -15.03 -1.69 3.71
C ASN A 15 -13.88 -1.40 2.74
N ASN A 16 -14.08 -1.62 1.44
CA ASN A 16 -13.01 -1.48 0.45
C ASN A 16 -13.19 -0.21 -0.38
N PHE A 17 -12.18 0.63 -0.40
CA PHE A 17 -12.04 1.74 -1.33
C PHE A 17 -11.23 1.26 -2.54
N ASN A 18 -11.92 0.98 -3.64
CA ASN A 18 -11.31 0.52 -4.89
C ASN A 18 -11.08 1.72 -5.82
N LEU A 19 -9.81 2.04 -6.07
CA LEU A 19 -9.39 3.11 -6.97
C LEU A 19 -9.11 2.53 -8.35
N ASN A 20 -9.94 2.89 -9.34
CA ASN A 20 -9.71 2.62 -10.76
C ASN A 20 -9.54 3.95 -11.50
N LEU A 21 -8.30 4.43 -11.59
CA LEU A 21 -8.01 5.81 -12.03
C LEU A 21 -7.52 5.93 -13.48
N GLY A 22 -7.58 4.87 -14.28
CA GLY A 22 -7.21 4.91 -15.70
C GLY A 22 -5.81 5.49 -15.96
N TYR A 23 -5.63 6.19 -17.10
CA TYR A 23 -4.35 6.69 -17.62
C TYR A 23 -3.65 7.75 -16.74
N PHE A 24 -4.35 8.33 -15.74
CA PHE A 24 -3.76 9.24 -14.73
C PHE A 24 -3.37 8.49 -13.43
N GLY A 25 -3.22 7.17 -13.49
CA GLY A 25 -3.19 6.20 -12.39
C GLY A 25 -2.07 6.30 -11.35
N VAL A 26 -1.31 7.40 -11.33
CA VAL A 26 -0.18 7.61 -10.41
C VAL A 26 -0.61 8.05 -9.01
N MET A 27 -1.82 8.59 -8.80
CA MET A 27 -2.23 9.17 -7.51
C MET A 27 -3.33 8.36 -6.81
N GLY A 28 -2.96 7.67 -5.74
CA GLY A 28 -3.89 7.03 -4.81
C GLY A 28 -4.58 8.04 -3.89
N LEU A 29 -5.23 7.54 -2.83
CA LEU A 29 -5.81 8.41 -1.81
C LEU A 29 -4.69 9.16 -1.06
N ALA A 30 -4.77 10.49 -0.99
CA ALA A 30 -3.81 11.32 -0.28
C ALA A 30 -4.35 11.75 1.09
N ILE A 31 -3.56 11.50 2.14
CA ILE A 31 -3.88 11.86 3.52
C ILE A 31 -2.85 12.87 4.02
N THR A 32 -3.32 14.08 4.34
CA THR A 32 -2.46 15.20 4.80
C THR A 32 -2.86 15.78 6.14
N GLY A 33 -4.03 15.42 6.69
CA GLY A 33 -4.48 15.90 8.00
C GLY A 33 -3.78 15.13 9.12
N ASP A 34 -3.15 15.85 10.07
CA ASP A 34 -2.48 15.26 11.23
C ASP A 34 -3.45 14.50 12.14
N GLY A 35 -2.93 13.47 12.84
CA GLY A 35 -3.72 12.61 13.72
C GLY A 35 -4.73 11.74 12.97
N PHE A 36 -4.52 11.49 11.67
CA PHE A 36 -5.40 10.63 10.88
C PHE A 36 -5.42 9.20 11.44
N ILE A 37 -6.63 8.65 11.60
CA ILE A 37 -6.82 7.27 12.04
C ILE A 37 -7.70 6.54 11.03
N ALA A 38 -7.19 5.42 10.52
CA ALA A 38 -7.97 4.46 9.74
C ALA A 38 -8.04 3.11 10.45
N ARG A 39 -9.20 2.45 10.36
CA ARG A 39 -9.42 1.15 10.95
C ARG A 39 -10.39 0.31 10.13
N ASP A 40 -10.13 -0.99 10.04
CA ASP A 40 -11.03 -2.00 9.43
C ASP A 40 -11.45 -1.62 7.98
N ILE A 41 -10.52 -1.00 7.23
CA ILE A 41 -10.74 -0.46 5.89
C ILE A 41 -9.63 -0.88 4.92
N GLY A 42 -10.02 -1.14 3.66
CA GLY A 42 -9.13 -1.49 2.56
C GLY A 42 -8.89 -0.33 1.59
N PHE A 43 -7.65 -0.11 1.18
CA PHE A 43 -7.22 0.84 0.14
C PHE A 43 -6.55 0.08 -0.99
N HIS A 44 -7.26 -0.10 -2.11
CA HIS A 44 -6.81 -0.97 -3.20
C HIS A 44 -6.73 -0.22 -4.51
N ASN A 45 -5.58 -0.28 -5.18
CA ASN A 45 -5.41 0.22 -6.55
C ASN A 45 -5.37 -0.98 -7.52
N THR A 46 -6.30 -0.99 -8.48
CA THR A 46 -6.50 -2.11 -9.41
C THR A 46 -5.90 -1.88 -10.80
N ALA A 47 -4.99 -0.91 -10.96
CA ALA A 47 -4.33 -0.59 -12.24
C ALA A 47 -3.62 -1.79 -12.92
N GLY A 48 -3.29 -2.84 -12.17
CA GLY A 48 -2.68 -4.05 -12.70
C GLY A 48 -1.14 -3.97 -12.79
N PRO A 49 -0.46 -5.08 -13.15
CA PRO A 49 1.00 -5.14 -13.22
C PRO A 49 1.59 -4.41 -14.45
N GLN A 50 0.74 -4.05 -15.41
CA GLN A 50 1.12 -3.27 -16.60
C GLN A 50 0.93 -1.76 -16.40
N GLY A 51 0.06 -1.36 -15.45
CA GLY A 51 0.09 -0.01 -14.92
C GLY A 51 1.38 0.11 -14.12
N GLU A 52 2.27 1.00 -14.55
CA GLU A 52 3.59 1.19 -13.96
C GLU A 52 3.48 1.64 -12.48
N GLN A 53 3.72 2.91 -12.18
CA GLN A 53 3.60 3.44 -10.82
C GLN A 53 2.12 3.65 -10.47
N ALA A 54 1.63 2.99 -9.41
CA ALA A 54 0.21 3.02 -9.04
C ALA A 54 0.01 3.03 -7.51
N LEU A 55 0.03 4.23 -6.94
CA LEU A 55 -0.23 4.48 -5.52
C LEU A 55 -1.63 3.99 -5.12
N ALA A 56 -1.71 3.17 -4.08
CA ALA A 56 -2.97 2.92 -3.38
C ALA A 56 -3.22 3.98 -2.30
N LEU A 57 -2.15 4.35 -1.58
CA LEU A 57 -2.22 5.29 -0.47
C LEU A 57 -0.97 6.16 -0.38
N ASN A 58 -1.15 7.47 -0.18
CA ASN A 58 -0.10 8.45 0.09
C ASN A 58 -0.37 9.13 1.43
N ILE A 59 0.54 8.99 2.40
CA ILE A 59 0.40 9.53 3.75
C ILE A 59 1.50 10.55 4.04
N ALA A 60 1.05 11.78 4.30
CA ALA A 60 1.86 12.92 4.73
C ALA A 60 1.20 13.53 5.98
N SER A 61 1.03 12.73 7.03
CA SER A 61 0.27 13.06 8.23
C SER A 61 1.07 12.67 9.48
N ASP A 62 1.26 13.61 10.40
CA ASP A 62 1.94 13.35 11.66
C ASP A 62 1.02 12.63 12.64
N HIS A 63 1.58 11.71 13.43
CA HIS A 63 0.82 10.86 14.37
C HIS A 63 -0.32 10.07 13.72
N SER A 64 -0.15 9.68 12.46
CA SER A 64 -1.14 8.87 11.75
C SER A 64 -1.09 7.40 12.20
N VAL A 65 -2.27 6.79 12.33
CA VAL A 65 -2.42 5.39 12.76
C VAL A 65 -3.31 4.63 11.79
N LEU A 66 -2.83 3.47 11.35
CA LEU A 66 -3.60 2.52 10.56
C LEU A 66 -3.66 1.20 11.34
N PHE A 67 -4.88 0.74 11.63
CA PHE A 67 -5.10 -0.45 12.44
C PHE A 67 -6.04 -1.44 11.76
N ARG A 68 -5.58 -2.67 11.49
CA ARG A 68 -6.36 -3.67 10.73
C ARG A 68 -6.83 -3.13 9.38
N CYS A 69 -5.92 -2.45 8.68
CA CYS A 69 -6.17 -1.96 7.33
C CYS A 69 -5.54 -2.89 6.30
N SER A 70 -6.16 -2.97 5.13
CA SER A 70 -5.59 -3.67 3.97
C SER A 70 -5.13 -2.63 2.94
N ILE A 71 -3.89 -2.72 2.47
CA ILE A 71 -3.34 -1.80 1.47
C ILE A 71 -2.77 -2.66 0.35
N ALA A 72 -3.32 -2.54 -0.86
CA ALA A 72 -2.96 -3.43 -1.96
C ALA A 72 -2.77 -2.69 -3.28
N GLY A 73 -1.72 -3.07 -4.00
CA GLY A 73 -1.41 -2.54 -5.32
C GLY A 73 -0.34 -3.40 -6.00
N TYR A 74 0.32 -2.82 -7.00
CA TYR A 74 1.41 -3.46 -7.73
C TYR A 74 2.73 -2.76 -7.44
N GLN A 75 3.17 -1.82 -8.27
CA GLN A 75 4.35 -1.02 -8.01
C GLN A 75 3.96 0.28 -7.30
N ASP A 76 4.79 0.71 -6.35
CA ASP A 76 4.61 1.95 -5.57
C ASP A 76 3.28 1.96 -4.80
N THR A 77 2.97 0.91 -4.04
CA THR A 77 1.64 0.76 -3.42
C THR A 77 1.37 1.76 -2.27
N LEU A 78 2.26 1.84 -1.28
CA LEU A 78 2.16 2.73 -0.13
C LEU A 78 3.28 3.76 -0.15
N TYR A 79 2.92 5.03 -0.30
CA TYR A 79 3.83 6.14 -0.15
C TYR A 79 3.73 6.73 1.26
N ALA A 80 4.59 6.26 2.15
CA ALA A 80 4.80 6.85 3.48
C ALA A 80 5.71 8.09 3.34
N LEU A 81 5.15 9.17 2.80
CA LEU A 81 5.89 10.36 2.34
C LEU A 81 6.79 10.95 3.44
N ALA A 82 6.23 11.32 4.57
CA ALA A 82 6.92 12.03 5.64
C ALA A 82 6.22 11.90 7.00
N LEU A 83 6.88 12.36 8.07
CA LEU A 83 6.35 12.47 9.45
C LEU A 83 6.20 11.11 10.16
N ARG A 84 5.57 11.10 11.34
CA ARG A 84 5.48 9.92 12.21
C ARG A 84 4.22 9.13 11.89
N GLN A 85 4.39 7.86 11.54
CA GLN A 85 3.29 7.00 11.08
C GLN A 85 3.37 5.64 11.77
N PHE A 86 2.22 5.07 12.14
CA PHE A 86 2.14 3.79 12.83
C PHE A 86 1.13 2.86 12.15
N TYR A 87 1.60 1.69 11.73
CA TYR A 87 0.79 0.66 11.09
C TYR A 87 0.77 -0.56 12.01
N ARG A 88 -0.43 -1.06 12.34
CA ARG A 88 -0.58 -2.21 13.22
C ARG A 88 -1.62 -3.19 12.70
N GLU A 89 -1.28 -4.49 12.70
CA GLU A 89 -2.17 -5.56 12.25
C GLU A 89 -2.67 -5.32 10.81
N CYS A 90 -1.87 -4.65 9.99
CA CYS A 90 -2.23 -4.33 8.61
C CYS A 90 -1.69 -5.38 7.63
N ASP A 91 -2.44 -5.59 6.55
CA ASP A 91 -1.99 -6.40 5.41
C ASP A 91 -1.56 -5.47 4.28
N ILE A 92 -0.30 -5.57 3.84
CA ILE A 92 0.24 -4.72 2.77
C ILE A 92 0.79 -5.59 1.65
N TYR A 93 0.23 -5.41 0.45
CA TYR A 93 0.49 -6.22 -0.75
C TYR A 93 1.06 -5.39 -1.89
N GLY A 94 2.13 -5.86 -2.53
CA GLY A 94 2.63 -5.27 -3.78
C GLY A 94 3.82 -6.02 -4.39
N THR A 95 4.44 -5.45 -5.42
CA THR A 95 5.50 -6.10 -6.22
C THR A 95 6.86 -5.43 -6.02
N LEU A 96 7.05 -4.23 -6.60
CA LEU A 96 8.27 -3.42 -6.54
C LEU A 96 8.01 -2.18 -5.69
N ASP A 97 8.94 -1.87 -4.79
CA ASP A 97 8.93 -0.65 -3.94
C ASP A 97 7.56 -0.35 -3.32
N PHE A 98 6.84 -1.42 -2.92
CA PHE A 98 5.44 -1.31 -2.53
C PHE A 98 5.22 -0.58 -1.19
N ILE A 99 6.30 -0.35 -0.44
CA ILE A 99 6.35 0.59 0.68
C ILE A 99 7.59 1.46 0.47
N PHE A 100 7.39 2.76 0.32
CA PHE A 100 8.47 3.70 0.07
C PHE A 100 8.17 5.09 0.66
N GLY A 101 9.20 5.92 0.75
CA GLY A 101 9.12 7.30 1.24
C GLY A 101 10.15 7.62 2.32
N ASN A 102 9.91 8.70 3.07
CA ASN A 102 10.83 9.25 4.08
C ASN A 102 10.15 9.50 5.44
N ALA A 103 9.04 8.80 5.71
CA ALA A 103 8.39 8.83 7.01
C ALA A 103 9.20 8.08 8.08
N ALA A 104 9.05 8.53 9.33
CA ALA A 104 9.37 7.72 10.50
C ALA A 104 8.20 6.75 10.75
N ALA A 105 8.20 5.63 10.02
CA ALA A 105 7.12 4.66 10.02
C ALA A 105 7.49 3.39 10.81
N VAL A 106 6.56 2.90 11.63
CA VAL A 106 6.68 1.61 12.32
C VAL A 106 5.56 0.69 11.85
N PHE A 107 5.93 -0.54 11.46
CA PHE A 107 5.01 -1.59 11.07
C PHE A 107 5.07 -2.70 12.13
N GLN A 108 4.01 -2.83 12.92
CA GLN A 108 3.94 -3.79 14.02
C GLN A 108 2.88 -4.85 13.76
N ASN A 109 3.27 -6.11 13.79
CA ASN A 109 2.37 -7.24 13.55
C ASN A 109 1.63 -7.12 12.20
N CYS A 110 2.29 -6.55 11.19
CA CYS A 110 1.76 -6.40 9.85
C CYS A 110 2.20 -7.58 8.97
N ASN A 111 1.33 -7.99 8.05
CA ASN A 111 1.67 -8.94 7.00
C ASN A 111 2.14 -8.17 5.77
N LEU A 112 3.42 -8.28 5.44
CA LEU A 112 4.03 -7.68 4.25
C LEU A 112 4.22 -8.77 3.21
N ALA A 113 3.38 -8.77 2.17
CA ALA A 113 3.32 -9.86 1.21
C ALA A 113 3.66 -9.37 -0.21
N ILE A 114 4.71 -9.97 -0.76
CA ILE A 114 5.12 -9.72 -2.13
C ILE A 114 4.24 -10.53 -3.09
N CYS A 115 3.69 -9.87 -4.09
CA CYS A 115 2.91 -10.46 -5.15
C CYS A 115 3.84 -10.88 -6.29
N CYS A 116 3.65 -12.06 -6.87
CA CYS A 116 4.43 -12.48 -8.02
C CYS A 116 4.10 -11.59 -9.23
N ARG A 117 5.08 -10.87 -9.79
CA ARG A 117 4.94 -10.32 -11.15
C ARG A 117 4.73 -11.48 -12.11
N HIS A 118 3.86 -11.29 -13.10
CA HIS A 118 3.75 -12.23 -14.21
C HIS A 118 5.03 -12.14 -15.07
N GLY A 119 6.06 -12.92 -14.73
CA GLY A 119 7.34 -12.99 -15.45
C GLY A 119 8.57 -13.12 -14.54
N SER A 120 9.74 -13.40 -15.12
CA SER A 120 11.04 -13.66 -14.48
C SER A 120 11.68 -12.47 -13.74
N GLY A 121 10.88 -11.56 -13.18
CA GLY A 121 11.37 -10.41 -12.42
C GLY A 121 11.71 -10.79 -10.98
N TYR A 122 12.73 -10.13 -10.42
CA TYR A 122 13.02 -10.21 -8.98
C TYR A 122 12.13 -9.21 -8.24
N ASN A 123 11.64 -9.59 -7.07
CA ASN A 123 11.00 -8.65 -6.16
C ASN A 123 12.04 -8.19 -5.14
N ALA A 124 12.21 -6.88 -4.98
CA ALA A 124 13.14 -6.30 -4.02
C ALA A 124 12.35 -5.45 -3.01
N ILE A 125 12.73 -5.56 -1.74
CA ILE A 125 12.26 -4.67 -0.68
C ILE A 125 13.42 -3.73 -0.33
N PHE A 126 13.34 -2.47 -0.73
CA PHE A 126 14.30 -1.45 -0.33
C PHE A 126 13.86 -0.80 0.99
N LEU A 127 14.36 -1.32 2.12
CA LEU A 127 14.24 -0.64 3.40
C LEU A 127 15.36 0.41 3.50
N ARG A 128 15.05 1.68 3.22
CA ARG A 128 15.95 2.78 3.60
C ARG A 128 15.70 3.14 5.07
N THR A 129 16.47 2.56 5.97
CA THR A 129 16.50 3.00 7.37
C THR A 129 17.24 4.33 7.44
N LYS A 130 16.61 5.35 8.03
CA LYS A 130 17.29 6.58 8.42
C LYS A 130 18.26 6.24 9.56
N ALA A 131 19.55 6.52 9.37
CA ALA A 131 20.55 6.50 10.44
C ALA A 131 20.33 7.66 11.40
#